data_AF-H3ZQ06-F1
#
_entry.id   AF-H3ZQ06-F1
#
_cell.length_a   1.000
_cell.length_b   1.000
_cell.length_c   1.000
_cell.angle_alpha   90.00
_cell.angle_beta   90.00
_cell.angle_gamma   90.00
#
_symmetry.space_group_name_H-M   'P 1'
#
loop_
_entity.id
_entity.type
_entity.pdbx_description
1 polymer ?
#
loop_
_entity_poly.entity_id
_entity_poly.type
_entity_poly.pdbx_seq_one_letter_code
_entity_poly.pdbx_strand_id
1 'polypeptide(L)'
;MRISMRGPGRPKKWNGRLLQWTAYIVEDDFEYIEQTRAKLKLSRAEFLHMVLNQANLNVLELQAKIKHLEEYISQLEKENAEKDKTIEKLLAENEKLKLENKALKLGSKSVVRDAIKFRAIAEKIEEGKSWKEICASAGFRDVDKIKDILFAAFDAQKDENNEWPEVIEPRDVAEEFKGFVLVKVPGVKHPVDYAVVKKGHEKAFLAEKKAEVEAPKVRDPAAEVATKLRAFLKSYELMKSDRRGEERAEKMLESFSKRGLKNLIKDYGFVTVFDVIYSDPQFKAVFLPLLESLTPKKKKEVLVDE
;
A
#
# COMPACT_ATOMS: atom_id res chain seq x y z
N MET A 1 -12.56 9.76 66.96
CA MET A 1 -12.53 8.34 67.38
C MET A 1 -12.94 7.48 66.19
N ARG A 2 -12.04 6.64 65.66
CA ARG A 2 -12.37 5.69 64.57
C ARG A 2 -12.73 4.34 65.19
N ILE A 3 -13.96 3.88 64.98
CA ILE A 3 -14.38 2.52 65.29
C ILE A 3 -13.81 1.62 64.18
N SER A 4 -12.96 0.65 64.53
CA SER A 4 -12.48 -0.33 63.56
C SER A 4 -13.58 -1.34 63.26
N MET A 5 -14.15 -1.30 62.05
CA MET A 5 -14.95 -2.40 61.52
C MET A 5 -14.04 -3.63 61.40
N ARG A 6 -14.13 -4.55 62.36
CA ARG A 6 -13.62 -5.91 62.21
C ARG A 6 -14.47 -6.58 61.14
N GLY A 7 -13.88 -6.81 59.95
CA GLY A 7 -14.48 -7.68 58.94
C GLY A 7 -14.80 -9.06 59.54
N PRO A 8 -15.72 -9.83 58.94
CA PRO A 8 -16.09 -11.13 59.47
C PRO A 8 -14.83 -11.98 59.49
N GLY A 9 -14.35 -12.27 60.70
CA GLY A 9 -13.16 -13.09 60.90
C GLY A 9 -13.31 -14.41 60.14
N ARG A 10 -12.19 -14.91 59.62
CA ARG A 10 -12.09 -16.23 58.98
C ARG A 10 -12.98 -17.23 59.73
N PRO A 11 -13.95 -17.90 59.09
CA PRO A 11 -14.80 -18.85 59.77
C PRO A 11 -13.92 -19.82 60.55
N LYS A 12 -14.24 -20.05 61.84
CA LYS A 12 -13.57 -21.09 62.64
C LYS A 12 -13.50 -22.34 61.78
N LYS A 13 -12.30 -22.87 61.53
CA LYS A 13 -12.14 -24.18 60.89
C LYS A 13 -13.00 -25.16 61.69
N TRP A 14 -14.10 -25.59 61.07
CA TRP A 14 -15.05 -26.49 61.70
C TRP A 14 -14.36 -27.85 61.83
N ASN A 15 -13.68 -28.06 62.96
CA ASN A 15 -13.06 -29.33 63.33
C ASN A 15 -14.04 -30.25 64.08
N GLY A 16 -15.32 -29.86 64.16
CA GLY A 16 -16.37 -30.79 64.56
C GLY A 16 -16.50 -31.84 63.48
N ARG A 17 -16.40 -33.13 63.84
CA ARG A 17 -16.84 -34.22 62.95
C ARG A 17 -18.19 -33.80 62.36
N LEU A 18 -18.40 -34.09 61.08
CA LEU A 18 -19.69 -34.04 60.36
C LEU A 18 -20.77 -34.95 61.01
N LEU A 19 -20.68 -35.23 62.32
CA LEU A 19 -21.58 -35.99 63.18
C LEU A 19 -22.98 -35.37 63.30
N GLN A 20 -23.22 -34.15 62.81
CA GLN A 20 -24.56 -33.56 62.83
C GLN A 20 -25.47 -34.09 61.72
N TRP A 21 -24.93 -34.75 60.69
CA TRP A 21 -25.75 -35.43 59.66
C TRP A 21 -25.96 -36.91 59.95
N THR A 22 -25.11 -37.54 60.76
CA THR A 22 -25.29 -38.94 61.21
C THR A 22 -26.40 -39.11 62.24
N ALA A 23 -26.95 -38.01 62.78
CA ALA A 23 -27.93 -38.09 63.86
C ALA A 23 -29.35 -38.52 63.40
N TYR A 24 -29.62 -38.54 62.08
CA TYR A 24 -30.96 -38.86 61.54
C TYR A 24 -30.94 -39.81 60.34
N ILE A 25 -29.78 -40.35 59.98
CA ILE A 25 -29.61 -41.29 58.87
C ILE A 25 -29.22 -42.63 59.50
N VAL A 26 -29.96 -43.70 59.18
CA VAL A 26 -29.64 -45.05 59.64
C VAL A 26 -28.22 -45.41 59.18
N GLU A 27 -27.42 -46.05 60.04
CA GLU A 27 -26.00 -46.32 59.75
C GLU A 27 -25.79 -47.02 58.39
N ASP A 28 -26.69 -47.93 58.03
CA ASP A 28 -26.69 -48.64 56.74
C ASP A 28 -26.83 -47.70 55.53
N ASP A 29 -27.68 -46.68 55.64
CA ASP A 29 -27.88 -45.68 54.58
C ASP A 29 -26.66 -44.76 54.44
N PHE A 30 -25.99 -44.46 55.55
CA PHE A 30 -24.76 -43.66 55.54
C PHE A 30 -23.59 -44.42 54.90
N GLU A 31 -23.44 -45.72 55.19
CA GLU A 31 -22.43 -46.55 54.54
C GLU A 31 -22.68 -46.68 53.04
N TYR A 32 -23.94 -46.88 52.64
CA TYR A 32 -24.32 -46.93 51.22
C TYR A 32 -24.00 -45.62 50.48
N ILE A 33 -24.26 -44.48 51.12
CA ILE A 33 -23.95 -43.14 50.60
C ILE A 33 -22.43 -42.93 50.43
N GLU A 34 -21.62 -43.27 51.43
CA GLU A 34 -20.16 -43.10 51.35
C GLU A 34 -19.52 -44.07 50.33
N GLN A 35 -20.03 -45.30 50.22
CA GLN A 35 -19.58 -46.24 49.18
C GLN A 35 -19.91 -45.74 47.78
N THR A 36 -21.11 -45.18 47.57
CA THR A 36 -21.53 -44.63 46.27
C THR A 36 -20.71 -43.39 45.90
N ARG A 37 -20.47 -42.49 46.85
CA ARG A 37 -19.57 -41.35 46.68
C ARG A 37 -18.16 -41.79 46.28
N ALA A 38 -17.62 -42.81 46.95
CA ALA A 38 -16.28 -43.32 46.68
C ALA A 38 -16.18 -43.94 45.28
N LYS A 39 -17.20 -44.71 44.86
CA LYS A 39 -17.30 -45.26 43.50
C LYS A 39 -17.32 -44.19 42.41
N LEU A 40 -18.04 -43.09 42.65
CA LEU A 40 -18.14 -41.96 41.72
C LEU A 40 -16.96 -40.99 41.77
N LYS A 41 -16.00 -41.20 42.68
CA LYS A 41 -14.81 -40.34 42.90
C LYS A 41 -15.15 -38.86 43.09
N LEU A 42 -16.28 -38.58 43.74
CA LEU A 42 -16.73 -37.21 44.02
C LEU A 42 -16.28 -36.76 45.42
N SER A 43 -16.06 -35.47 45.59
CA SER A 43 -15.90 -34.90 46.93
C SER A 43 -17.22 -34.98 47.71
N ARG A 44 -17.16 -34.98 49.04
CA ARG A 44 -18.36 -35.04 49.89
C ARG A 44 -19.32 -33.89 49.63
N ALA A 45 -18.81 -32.68 49.42
CA ALA A 45 -19.62 -31.50 49.15
C ALA A 45 -20.36 -31.64 47.81
N GLU A 46 -19.70 -32.11 46.77
CA GLU A 46 -20.29 -32.29 45.45
C GLU A 46 -21.35 -33.39 45.45
N PHE A 47 -21.04 -34.53 46.09
CA PHE A 47 -21.99 -35.63 46.20
C PHE A 47 -23.26 -35.20 46.93
N LEU A 48 -23.14 -34.48 48.04
CA LEU A 48 -24.29 -33.96 48.78
C LEU A 48 -25.10 -32.94 47.97
N HIS A 49 -24.43 -32.02 47.27
CA HIS A 49 -25.12 -31.08 46.39
C HIS A 49 -25.89 -31.78 45.27
N MET A 50 -25.34 -32.86 44.73
CA MET A 50 -26.00 -33.61 43.66
C MET A 50 -27.17 -34.44 44.23
N VAL A 51 -26.99 -35.15 45.35
CA VAL A 51 -28.06 -35.93 46.01
C VAL A 51 -29.24 -35.06 46.46
N LEU A 52 -28.98 -33.86 46.98
CA LEU A 52 -30.03 -32.93 47.38
C LEU A 52 -30.84 -32.40 46.19
N ASN A 53 -30.24 -32.33 45.01
CA ASN A 53 -30.87 -31.82 43.80
C ASN A 53 -31.45 -32.92 42.89
N GLN A 54 -31.11 -34.19 43.13
CA GLN A 54 -31.50 -35.31 42.27
C GLN A 54 -31.98 -36.53 43.06
N ALA A 55 -33.23 -36.93 42.81
CA ALA A 55 -33.86 -38.06 43.50
C ALA A 55 -33.42 -39.45 43.00
N ASN A 56 -32.64 -39.54 41.90
CA ASN A 56 -32.32 -40.82 41.26
C ASN A 56 -30.80 -41.01 41.12
N LEU A 57 -30.30 -42.09 41.74
CA LEU A 57 -28.89 -42.47 41.73
C LEU A 57 -28.33 -42.65 40.32
N ASN A 58 -29.10 -43.19 39.38
CA ASN A 58 -28.63 -43.37 37.99
C ASN A 58 -28.34 -42.02 37.31
N VAL A 59 -29.10 -40.98 37.65
CA VAL A 59 -28.88 -39.63 37.13
C VAL A 59 -27.61 -39.03 37.74
N LEU A 60 -27.36 -39.30 39.03
CA LEU A 60 -26.13 -38.90 39.72
C LEU A 60 -24.88 -39.53 39.11
N GLU A 61 -24.93 -40.83 38.81
CA GLU A 61 -23.79 -41.52 38.18
C GLU A 61 -23.50 -40.96 36.78
N LEU A 62 -24.54 -40.67 36.00
CA LEU A 62 -24.40 -40.08 34.67
C LEU A 62 -23.86 -38.66 34.73
N GLN A 63 -24.33 -37.83 35.66
CA GLN A 63 -23.81 -36.47 35.84
C GLN A 63 -22.36 -36.45 36.31
N ALA A 64 -21.98 -37.37 37.20
CA ALA A 64 -20.59 -37.52 37.62
C ALA A 64 -19.71 -37.87 36.42
N LYS A 65 -20.13 -38.82 35.58
CA LYS A 65 -19.42 -39.20 34.36
C LYS A 65 -19.31 -38.04 33.36
N ILE A 66 -20.39 -37.28 33.15
CA ILE A 66 -20.39 -36.10 32.27
C ILE A 66 -19.38 -35.08 32.77
N LYS A 67 -19.39 -34.75 34.06
CA LYS A 67 -18.46 -33.79 34.63
C LYS A 67 -17.00 -34.23 34.51
N HIS A 68 -16.71 -35.51 34.78
CA HIS A 68 -15.35 -36.06 34.58
C HIS A 68 -14.92 -36.00 33.11
N LEU A 69 -15.83 -36.25 32.16
CA LEU A 69 -15.55 -36.12 30.73
C LEU A 69 -15.34 -34.66 30.31
N GLU A 70 -16.11 -33.72 30.85
CA GLU A 70 -15.95 -32.28 30.61
C GLU A 70 -14.60 -31.76 31.14
N GLU A 71 -14.22 -32.18 32.35
CA GLU A 71 -12.92 -31.85 32.93
C GLU A 71 -11.76 -32.44 32.10
N TYR A 72 -11.92 -33.68 31.63
CA TYR A 72 -10.93 -34.34 30.77
C TYR A 72 -10.81 -33.65 29.40
N ILE A 73 -11.92 -33.27 28.77
CA ILE A 73 -11.93 -32.51 27.51
C ILE A 73 -11.24 -31.15 27.72
N SER A 74 -11.56 -30.44 28.80
CA SER A 74 -10.93 -29.15 29.09
C SER A 74 -9.41 -29.27 29.31
N GLN A 75 -8.94 -30.38 29.90
CA GLN A 75 -7.50 -30.67 30.01
C GLN A 75 -6.88 -30.94 28.64
N LEU A 76 -7.51 -31.77 27.81
CA LEU A 76 -7.04 -32.05 26.45
C LEU A 76 -7.01 -30.80 25.56
N GLU A 77 -7.99 -29.91 25.67
CA GLU A 77 -8.01 -28.64 24.95
C GLU A 77 -6.83 -27.73 25.34
N LYS A 78 -6.50 -27.67 26.63
CA LYS A 78 -5.33 -26.92 27.11
C LYS A 78 -4.03 -27.53 26.60
N GLU A 79 -3.89 -28.85 26.67
CA GLU A 79 -2.72 -29.55 26.15
C GLU A 79 -2.57 -29.37 24.64
N ASN A 80 -3.67 -29.41 23.87
CA ASN A 80 -3.65 -29.15 22.44
C ASN A 80 -3.24 -27.71 22.14
N ALA A 81 -3.78 -26.73 22.84
CA ALA A 81 -3.39 -25.32 22.67
C ALA A 81 -1.90 -25.08 23.01
N GLU A 82 -1.34 -25.80 23.98
CA GLU A 82 0.10 -25.76 24.29
C GLU A 82 0.95 -26.47 23.23
N LYS A 83 0.47 -27.60 22.71
CA LYS A 83 1.09 -28.31 21.58
C LYS A 83 1.09 -27.46 20.31
N ASP A 84 0.01 -26.76 19.99
CA ASP A 84 -0.05 -25.88 18.82
C ASP A 84 0.93 -24.72 18.95
N LYS A 85 1.00 -24.08 20.12
CA LYS A 85 2.00 -23.03 20.39
C LYS A 85 3.44 -23.52 20.30
N THR A 86 3.70 -24.77 20.71
CA THR A 86 5.05 -25.34 20.59
C THR A 86 5.36 -25.71 19.14
N ILE A 87 4.39 -26.21 18.38
CA ILE A 87 4.52 -26.45 16.94
C ILE A 87 4.82 -25.15 16.20
N GLU A 88 4.09 -24.06 16.46
CA GLU A 88 4.34 -22.75 15.84
C GLU A 88 5.76 -22.23 16.14
N LYS A 89 6.21 -22.34 17.39
CA LYS A 89 7.57 -21.96 17.80
C LYS A 89 8.63 -22.79 17.08
N LEU A 90 8.42 -24.11 17.04
CA LEU A 90 9.33 -25.04 16.36
C LEU A 90 9.36 -24.81 14.86
N LEU A 91 8.23 -24.49 14.22
CA LEU A 91 8.18 -24.11 12.81
C LEU A 91 8.99 -22.83 12.55
N ALA A 92 8.81 -21.80 13.36
CA ALA A 92 9.57 -20.56 13.25
C ALA A 92 11.08 -20.76 13.46
N GLU A 93 11.48 -21.59 14.43
CA GLU A 93 12.88 -21.96 14.64
C GLU A 93 13.44 -22.79 13.48
N ASN A 94 12.66 -23.73 12.94
CA ASN A 94 13.10 -24.57 11.84
C ASN A 94 13.25 -23.76 10.54
N GLU A 95 12.38 -22.78 10.30
CA GLU A 95 12.57 -21.81 9.21
C GLU A 95 13.84 -20.98 9.40
N LYS A 96 14.07 -20.47 10.61
CA LYS A 96 15.30 -19.74 10.94
C LYS A 96 16.55 -20.61 10.72
N LEU A 97 16.54 -21.85 11.18
CA LEU A 97 17.65 -22.80 11.02
C LEU A 97 17.84 -23.24 9.56
N LYS A 98 16.78 -23.33 8.75
CA LYS A 98 16.89 -23.53 7.29
C LYS A 98 17.57 -22.35 6.62
N LEU A 99 17.27 -21.13 7.04
CA LEU A 99 17.95 -19.92 6.56
C LEU A 99 19.42 -19.88 6.99
N GLU A 100 19.73 -20.24 8.24
CA GLU A 100 21.09 -20.33 8.75
C GLU A 100 21.91 -21.45 8.06
N ASN A 101 21.31 -22.59 7.75
CA ASN A 101 22.00 -23.64 6.99
C ASN A 101 22.24 -23.25 5.53
N LYS A 102 21.30 -22.55 4.89
CA LYS A 102 21.53 -21.95 3.56
C LYS A 102 22.65 -20.91 3.61
N ALA A 103 22.71 -20.12 4.68
CA ALA A 103 23.77 -19.14 4.92
C ALA A 103 25.15 -19.75 5.06
N LEU A 104 25.26 -20.83 5.84
CA LEU A 104 26.52 -21.53 6.08
C LEU A 104 27.02 -22.22 4.81
N LYS A 105 26.11 -22.71 3.96
CA LYS A 105 26.45 -23.23 2.62
C LYS A 105 26.97 -22.16 1.65
N LEU A 106 26.61 -20.89 1.85
CA LEU A 106 26.97 -19.77 0.98
C LEU A 106 28.08 -18.85 1.56
N GLY A 107 28.60 -19.14 2.75
CA GLY A 107 29.87 -18.58 3.24
C GLY A 107 29.85 -17.16 3.81
N SER A 108 28.71 -16.51 4.07
CA SER A 108 28.71 -15.21 4.79
C SER A 108 27.38 -14.86 5.48
N LYS A 109 27.45 -14.32 6.70
CA LYS A 109 26.32 -13.77 7.46
C LYS A 109 25.69 -12.52 6.80
N SER A 110 26.39 -11.84 5.89
CA SER A 110 25.84 -10.70 5.15
C SER A 110 24.76 -11.13 4.15
N VAL A 111 25.00 -12.26 3.45
CA VAL A 111 24.10 -12.83 2.44
C VAL A 111 22.74 -13.16 3.04
N VAL A 112 22.67 -13.56 4.31
CA VAL A 112 21.39 -13.83 5.02
C VAL A 112 20.59 -12.57 5.24
N ARG A 113 21.25 -11.50 5.72
CA ARG A 113 20.59 -10.23 5.96
C ARG A 113 20.07 -9.66 4.65
N ASP A 114 20.82 -9.82 3.57
CA ASP A 114 20.40 -9.34 2.26
C ASP A 114 19.29 -10.23 1.66
N ALA A 115 19.34 -11.55 1.80
CA ALA A 115 18.26 -12.46 1.39
C ALA A 115 16.94 -12.19 2.13
N ILE A 116 16.98 -11.86 3.44
CA ILE A 116 15.78 -11.47 4.20
C ILE A 116 15.19 -10.16 3.62
N LYS A 117 16.04 -9.17 3.32
CA LYS A 117 15.59 -7.92 2.69
C LYS A 117 15.03 -8.19 1.29
N PHE A 118 15.69 -9.02 0.49
CA PHE A 118 15.25 -9.37 -0.86
C PHE A 118 13.88 -10.03 -0.83
N ARG A 119 13.63 -10.96 0.09
CA ARG A 119 12.31 -11.58 0.25
C ARG A 119 11.22 -10.55 0.62
N ALA A 120 11.49 -9.69 1.60
CA ALA A 120 10.54 -8.65 2.01
C ALA A 120 10.19 -7.69 0.86
N ILE A 121 11.16 -7.39 0.00
CA ILE A 121 10.97 -6.57 -1.21
C ILE A 121 10.23 -7.37 -2.28
N ALA A 122 10.58 -8.64 -2.48
CA ALA A 122 9.97 -9.53 -3.48
C ALA A 122 8.46 -9.74 -3.25
N GLU A 123 8.03 -9.83 -1.99
CA GLU A 123 6.61 -9.88 -1.62
C GLU A 123 5.81 -8.63 -2.04
N LYS A 124 6.49 -7.52 -2.32
CA LYS A 124 5.89 -6.24 -2.71
C LYS A 124 6.19 -5.86 -4.16
N ILE A 125 6.79 -6.77 -4.95
CA ILE A 125 7.04 -6.52 -6.37
C ILE A 125 5.71 -6.40 -7.09
N GLU A 126 5.57 -5.28 -7.79
CA GLU A 126 4.51 -5.06 -8.76
C GLU A 126 5.14 -4.53 -10.05
N GLU A 127 4.68 -5.06 -11.18
CA GLU A 127 5.16 -4.71 -12.52
C GLU A 127 4.84 -3.23 -12.83
N GLY A 128 5.83 -2.52 -13.37
CA GLY A 128 5.72 -1.10 -13.75
C GLY A 128 6.02 -0.11 -12.62
N LYS A 129 6.15 -0.54 -11.36
CA LYS A 129 6.59 0.32 -10.25
C LYS A 129 8.10 0.52 -10.28
N SER A 130 8.55 1.68 -9.80
CA SER A 130 9.98 1.96 -9.65
C SER A 130 10.60 1.13 -8.52
N TRP A 131 11.89 0.81 -8.63
CA TRP A 131 12.62 0.12 -7.57
C TRP A 131 12.51 0.83 -6.21
N LYS A 132 12.57 2.17 -6.24
CA LYS A 132 12.37 3.02 -5.07
C LYS A 132 11.00 2.82 -4.41
N GLU A 133 9.93 2.76 -5.19
CA GLU A 133 8.56 2.57 -4.68
C GLU A 133 8.37 1.18 -4.08
N ILE A 134 8.95 0.16 -4.70
CA ILE A 134 8.91 -1.23 -4.20
C ILE A 134 9.67 -1.32 -2.88
N CYS A 135 10.88 -0.76 -2.81
CA CYS A 135 11.65 -0.68 -1.57
C CYS A 135 10.90 0.09 -0.47
N ALA A 136 10.26 1.23 -0.81
CA ALA A 136 9.49 2.02 0.14
C ALA A 136 8.27 1.25 0.67
N SER A 137 7.63 0.46 -0.17
CA SER A 137 6.50 -0.41 0.21
C SER A 137 6.91 -1.54 1.15
N ALA A 138 8.16 -1.99 1.06
CA ALA A 138 8.78 -2.94 1.98
C ALA A 138 9.37 -2.28 3.26
N GLY A 139 9.21 -0.95 3.42
CA GLY A 139 9.66 -0.21 4.61
C GLY A 139 11.04 0.45 4.51
N PHE A 140 11.73 0.34 3.36
CA PHE A 140 13.02 0.99 3.12
C PHE A 140 12.81 2.37 2.48
N ARG A 141 12.97 3.45 3.25
CA ARG A 141 12.78 4.84 2.76
C ARG A 141 14.08 5.63 2.56
N ASP A 142 15.18 5.12 3.09
CA ASP A 142 16.48 5.74 3.05
C ASP A 142 17.14 5.49 1.68
N VAL A 143 17.46 6.56 0.95
CA VAL A 143 17.91 6.50 -0.44
C VAL A 143 19.23 5.75 -0.58
N ASP A 144 20.16 5.92 0.35
CA ASP A 144 21.47 5.27 0.28
C ASP A 144 21.32 3.77 0.55
N LYS A 145 20.46 3.38 1.49
CA LYS A 145 20.13 1.96 1.72
C LYS A 145 19.43 1.33 0.53
N ILE A 146 18.54 2.06 -0.16
CA ILE A 146 17.89 1.57 -1.38
C ILE A 146 18.92 1.30 -2.48
N LYS A 147 19.95 2.16 -2.61
CA LYS A 147 21.06 1.94 -3.54
C LYS A 147 21.90 0.72 -3.16
N ASP A 148 22.25 0.57 -1.88
CA ASP A 148 23.03 -0.58 -1.42
C ASP A 148 22.32 -1.90 -1.72
N ILE A 149 21.00 -1.95 -1.45
CA ILE A 149 20.17 -3.13 -1.75
C ILE A 149 20.08 -3.35 -3.26
N LEU A 150 19.94 -2.28 -4.06
CA LEU A 150 19.93 -2.37 -5.52
C LEU A 150 21.22 -3.03 -6.04
N PHE A 151 22.39 -2.53 -5.63
CA PHE A 151 23.68 -3.07 -6.08
C PHE A 151 23.99 -4.46 -5.52
N ALA A 152 23.36 -4.84 -4.41
CA ALA A 152 23.44 -6.20 -3.89
C ALA A 152 22.55 -7.17 -4.70
N ALA A 153 21.35 -6.73 -5.10
CA ALA A 153 20.35 -7.56 -5.78
C ALA A 153 20.54 -7.65 -7.30
N PHE A 154 21.00 -6.57 -7.94
CA PHE A 154 21.05 -6.42 -9.39
C PHE A 154 22.46 -6.08 -9.86
N ASP A 155 22.79 -6.48 -11.08
CA ASP A 155 24.09 -6.15 -11.68
C ASP A 155 24.09 -4.76 -12.33
N ALA A 156 23.83 -3.76 -11.49
CA ALA A 156 23.87 -2.36 -11.88
C ALA A 156 25.34 -1.92 -11.92
N GLN A 157 25.99 -2.06 -13.07
CA GLN A 157 27.28 -1.45 -13.37
C GLN A 157 27.15 -0.46 -14.52
N LYS A 158 28.00 0.55 -14.53
CA LYS A 158 28.07 1.49 -15.65
C LYS A 158 28.89 0.90 -16.78
N ASP A 159 28.52 1.23 -18.01
CA ASP A 159 29.27 0.87 -19.20
C ASP A 159 30.55 1.70 -19.36
N GLU A 160 31.30 1.43 -20.43
CA GLU A 160 32.52 2.16 -20.81
C GLU A 160 32.27 3.66 -21.04
N ASN A 161 31.04 4.07 -21.33
CA ASN A 161 30.62 5.45 -21.52
C ASN A 161 30.12 6.13 -20.23
N ASN A 162 30.27 5.47 -19.07
CA ASN A 162 29.81 5.94 -17.76
C ASN A 162 28.27 6.12 -17.69
N GLU A 163 27.54 5.41 -18.54
CA GLU A 163 26.07 5.34 -18.57
C GLU A 163 25.56 4.05 -17.91
N TRP A 164 24.34 4.13 -17.38
CA TRP A 164 23.65 2.95 -16.85
C TRP A 164 22.94 2.21 -17.98
N PRO A 165 23.01 0.86 -18.02
CA PRO A 165 22.41 0.05 -19.05
C PRO A 165 20.88 0.21 -19.06
N GLU A 166 20.26 0.00 -20.22
CA GLU A 166 18.80 0.14 -20.37
C GLU A 166 18.02 -0.94 -19.61
N VAL A 167 18.60 -2.13 -19.48
CA VAL A 167 18.03 -3.26 -18.74
C VAL A 167 19.09 -3.77 -17.77
N ILE A 168 18.71 -3.94 -16.51
CA ILE A 168 19.57 -4.48 -15.46
C ILE A 168 18.97 -5.80 -14.97
N GLU A 169 19.77 -6.86 -15.05
CA GLU A 169 19.38 -8.20 -14.61
C GLU A 169 19.70 -8.44 -13.11
N PRO A 170 18.92 -9.30 -12.43
CA PRO A 170 19.21 -9.69 -11.06
C PRO A 170 20.45 -10.57 -11.00
N ARG A 171 21.21 -10.46 -9.91
CA ARG A 171 22.38 -11.30 -9.63
C ARG A 171 21.98 -12.69 -9.18
N ASP A 172 22.88 -13.66 -9.33
CA ASP A 172 22.67 -15.05 -8.90
C ASP A 172 22.33 -15.19 -7.40
N VAL A 173 22.85 -14.28 -6.57
CA VAL A 173 22.60 -14.24 -5.12
C VAL A 173 21.17 -13.80 -4.76
N ALA A 174 20.44 -13.21 -5.70
CA ALA A 174 19.13 -12.61 -5.48
C ALA A 174 18.05 -13.43 -6.21
N GLU A 175 17.95 -14.71 -5.84
CA GLU A 175 17.07 -15.68 -6.50
C GLU A 175 15.60 -15.27 -6.49
N GLU A 176 15.18 -14.51 -5.48
CA GLU A 176 13.82 -14.00 -5.31
C GLU A 176 13.38 -13.07 -6.45
N PHE A 177 14.33 -12.46 -7.17
CA PHE A 177 14.04 -11.59 -8.31
C PHE A 177 14.17 -12.31 -9.67
N LYS A 178 14.49 -13.62 -9.69
CA LYS A 178 14.57 -14.39 -10.95
C LYS A 178 13.23 -14.32 -11.68
N GLY A 179 13.25 -13.78 -12.90
CA GLY A 179 12.05 -13.53 -13.72
C GLY A 179 11.60 -12.06 -13.75
N PHE A 180 12.28 -11.18 -13.03
CA PHE A 180 12.11 -9.74 -13.12
C PHE A 180 13.41 -9.06 -13.54
N VAL A 181 13.29 -7.92 -14.20
CA VAL A 181 14.41 -7.06 -14.62
C VAL A 181 14.06 -5.60 -14.37
N LEU A 182 15.07 -4.77 -14.18
CA LEU A 182 14.90 -3.32 -14.06
C LEU A 182 15.11 -2.67 -15.41
N VAL A 183 14.14 -1.86 -15.84
CA VAL A 183 14.12 -1.23 -17.16
C VAL A 183 14.14 0.29 -17.03
N LYS A 184 15.04 0.93 -17.79
CA LYS A 184 15.20 2.38 -17.85
C LYS A 184 14.01 3.01 -18.57
N VAL A 185 13.19 3.74 -17.82
CA VAL A 185 12.08 4.54 -18.37
C VAL A 185 12.63 5.81 -19.04
N PRO A 186 12.03 6.30 -20.15
CA PRO A 186 12.46 7.54 -20.78
C PRO A 186 12.53 8.73 -19.79
N GLY A 187 13.63 9.48 -19.82
CA GLY A 187 13.86 10.64 -18.94
C GLY A 187 14.47 10.30 -17.57
N VAL A 188 14.62 9.03 -17.23
CA VAL A 188 15.23 8.59 -15.97
C VAL A 188 16.75 8.44 -16.08
N LYS A 189 17.49 9.02 -15.12
CA LYS A 189 18.96 8.99 -15.09
C LYS A 189 19.57 7.99 -14.10
N HIS A 190 18.84 7.61 -13.05
CA HIS A 190 19.37 6.79 -11.97
C HIS A 190 18.63 5.44 -11.87
N PRO A 191 19.33 4.31 -11.65
CA PRO A 191 18.73 2.97 -11.67
C PRO A 191 17.73 2.70 -10.53
N VAL A 192 17.78 3.48 -9.45
CA VAL A 192 16.78 3.45 -8.36
C VAL A 192 15.37 3.83 -8.84
N ASP A 193 15.28 4.63 -9.91
CA ASP A 193 14.01 5.07 -10.48
C ASP A 193 13.61 4.21 -11.71
N TYR A 194 14.31 3.10 -11.97
CA TYR A 194 13.96 2.17 -13.04
C TYR A 194 12.72 1.37 -12.65
N ALA A 195 11.91 1.02 -13.65
CA ALA A 195 10.71 0.23 -13.44
C ALA A 195 11.06 -1.26 -13.36
N VAL A 196 10.45 -1.98 -12.42
CA VAL A 196 10.54 -3.45 -12.37
C VAL A 196 9.55 -4.03 -13.37
N VAL A 197 10.04 -4.87 -14.28
CA VAL A 197 9.26 -5.50 -15.35
C VAL A 197 9.53 -7.00 -15.36
N LYS A 198 8.56 -7.81 -15.77
CA LYS A 198 8.80 -9.25 -15.97
C LYS A 198 9.76 -9.47 -17.14
N LYS A 199 10.64 -10.46 -16.99
CA LYS A 199 11.59 -10.85 -18.04
C LYS A 199 10.83 -11.27 -19.30
N GLY A 200 11.16 -10.67 -20.43
CA GLY A 200 10.48 -10.84 -21.72
C GLY A 200 9.39 -9.81 -22.02
N HIS A 201 8.99 -8.97 -21.07
CA HIS A 201 8.00 -7.89 -21.26
C HIS A 201 8.64 -6.51 -21.46
N GLU A 202 9.97 -6.42 -21.50
CA GLU A 202 10.71 -5.14 -21.48
C GLU A 202 10.39 -4.29 -22.70
N LYS A 203 10.37 -4.92 -23.89
CA LYS A 203 10.10 -4.23 -25.17
C LYS A 203 8.68 -3.68 -25.23
N ALA A 204 7.70 -4.46 -24.76
CA ALA A 204 6.29 -4.05 -24.75
C ALA A 204 6.09 -2.89 -23.77
N PHE A 205 6.65 -2.99 -22.57
CA PHE A 205 6.58 -1.93 -21.55
C PHE A 205 7.25 -0.63 -22.01
N LEU A 206 8.44 -0.71 -22.61
CA LEU A 206 9.13 0.45 -23.18
C LEU A 206 8.36 1.08 -24.33
N ALA A 207 7.74 0.28 -25.20
CA ALA A 207 6.91 0.78 -26.29
C ALA A 207 5.67 1.52 -25.77
N GLU A 208 5.01 0.97 -24.74
CA GLU A 208 3.86 1.60 -24.08
C GLU A 208 4.25 2.90 -23.40
N LYS A 209 5.37 2.93 -22.65
CA LYS A 209 5.84 4.15 -21.98
C LYS A 209 6.33 5.22 -22.96
N LYS A 210 6.97 4.82 -24.06
CA LYS A 210 7.29 5.75 -25.15
C LYS A 210 6.01 6.28 -25.81
N ALA A 211 5.02 5.43 -26.07
CA ALA A 211 3.74 5.84 -26.61
C ALA A 211 2.94 6.71 -25.63
N GLU A 212 3.09 6.57 -24.31
CA GLU A 212 2.46 7.44 -23.30
C GLU A 212 3.16 8.81 -23.23
N VAL A 213 4.49 8.85 -23.40
CA VAL A 213 5.27 10.10 -23.51
C VAL A 213 5.02 10.81 -24.85
N GLU A 214 4.81 10.05 -25.93
CA GLU A 214 4.51 10.53 -27.28
C GLU A 214 3.01 10.72 -27.54
N ALA A 215 2.14 10.22 -26.66
CA ALA A 215 0.70 10.42 -26.76
C ALA A 215 0.46 11.93 -26.79
N PRO A 216 -0.21 12.46 -27.82
CA PRO A 216 -0.56 13.85 -27.83
C PRO A 216 -1.49 14.05 -26.64
N LYS A 217 -0.98 14.72 -25.57
CA LYS A 217 -1.84 15.42 -24.61
C LYS A 217 -2.93 16.05 -25.46
N VAL A 218 -4.21 15.77 -25.17
CA VAL A 218 -5.33 16.42 -25.84
C VAL A 218 -5.11 17.93 -25.69
N ARG A 219 -4.50 18.53 -26.72
CA ARG A 219 -4.11 19.93 -26.75
C ARG A 219 -5.40 20.66 -26.98
N ASP A 220 -5.92 21.29 -25.95
CA ASP A 220 -7.03 22.23 -26.12
C ASP A 220 -6.55 23.30 -27.13
N PRO A 221 -7.11 23.31 -28.36
CA PRO A 221 -6.67 24.23 -29.41
C PRO A 221 -6.75 25.68 -28.95
N ALA A 222 -7.72 26.01 -28.09
CA ALA A 222 -7.89 27.35 -27.53
C ALA A 222 -6.74 27.73 -26.59
N ALA A 223 -6.29 26.79 -25.74
CA ALA A 223 -5.18 27.03 -24.82
C ALA A 223 -3.85 27.27 -25.54
N GLU A 224 -3.57 26.52 -26.62
CA GLU A 224 -2.36 26.72 -27.41
C GLU A 224 -2.35 28.07 -28.13
N VAL A 225 -3.48 28.45 -28.74
CA VAL A 225 -3.64 29.76 -29.38
C VAL A 225 -3.44 30.87 -28.35
N ALA A 226 -4.07 30.76 -27.17
CA ALA A 226 -3.89 31.74 -26.10
C ALA A 226 -2.42 31.85 -25.67
N THR A 227 -1.72 30.73 -25.54
CA THR A 227 -0.31 30.72 -25.13
C THR A 227 0.58 31.43 -26.16
N LYS A 228 0.36 31.17 -27.45
CA LYS A 228 1.09 31.83 -28.55
C LYS A 228 0.81 33.34 -28.59
N LEU A 229 -0.44 33.75 -28.43
CA LEU A 229 -0.83 35.17 -28.39
C LEU A 229 -0.27 35.89 -27.15
N ARG A 230 -0.26 35.26 -25.96
CA ARG A 230 0.36 35.83 -24.75
C ARG A 230 1.86 36.01 -24.90
N ALA A 231 2.54 35.04 -25.49
CA ALA A 231 3.98 35.14 -25.74
C ALA A 231 4.29 36.31 -26.68
N PHE A 232 3.50 36.47 -27.75
CA PHE A 232 3.61 37.61 -28.65
C PHE A 232 3.37 38.94 -27.92
N LEU A 233 2.28 39.07 -27.16
CA LEU A 233 1.97 40.30 -26.43
C LEU A 233 3.09 40.71 -25.48
N LYS A 234 3.64 39.75 -24.70
CA LYS A 234 4.76 40.04 -23.81
C LYS A 234 5.97 40.60 -24.56
N SER A 235 6.31 40.02 -25.72
CA SER A 235 7.40 40.55 -26.54
C SER A 235 7.07 41.91 -27.14
N TYR A 236 5.83 42.13 -27.57
CA TYR A 236 5.36 43.40 -28.13
C TYR A 236 5.39 44.53 -27.09
N GLU A 237 4.86 44.29 -25.89
CA GLU A 237 4.86 45.26 -24.79
C GLU A 237 6.28 45.62 -24.34
N LEU A 238 7.17 44.62 -24.23
CA LEU A 238 8.57 44.83 -23.88
C LEU A 238 9.30 45.71 -24.92
N MET A 239 9.01 45.53 -26.21
CA MET A 239 9.59 46.37 -27.27
C MET A 239 8.98 47.77 -27.31
N LYS A 240 7.69 47.90 -26.99
CA LYS A 240 6.99 49.18 -26.98
C LYS A 240 7.41 50.08 -25.80
N SER A 241 7.88 49.52 -24.69
CA SER A 241 8.38 50.31 -23.55
C SER A 241 9.69 51.06 -23.81
N ASP A 242 10.43 50.73 -24.88
CA ASP A 242 11.66 51.43 -25.26
C ASP A 242 11.41 52.48 -26.35
N ARG A 243 11.88 53.72 -26.16
CA ARG A 243 11.72 54.84 -27.11
C ARG A 243 12.37 54.59 -28.49
N ARG A 244 13.31 53.64 -28.58
CA ARG A 244 13.91 53.15 -29.85
C ARG A 244 13.31 51.82 -30.33
N GLY A 245 12.45 51.20 -29.52
CA GLY A 245 11.80 49.91 -29.78
C GLY A 245 10.40 50.04 -30.39
N GLU A 246 9.80 51.23 -30.39
CA GLU A 246 8.47 51.49 -30.94
C GLU A 246 8.36 51.12 -32.44
N GLU A 247 9.29 51.59 -33.28
CA GLU A 247 9.34 51.20 -34.70
C GLU A 247 9.55 49.68 -34.91
N ARG A 248 10.23 49.01 -33.97
CA ARG A 248 10.44 47.55 -34.03
C ARG A 248 9.18 46.80 -33.63
N ALA A 249 8.47 47.28 -32.61
CA ALA A 249 7.19 46.75 -32.17
C ALA A 249 6.14 46.85 -33.29
N GLU A 250 6.10 47.97 -34.01
CA GLU A 250 5.21 48.15 -35.17
C GLU A 250 5.56 47.18 -36.32
N LYS A 251 6.84 47.05 -36.69
CA LYS A 251 7.29 46.07 -37.68
C LYS A 251 6.96 44.63 -37.27
N MET A 252 7.07 44.32 -35.98
CA MET A 252 6.71 43.01 -35.44
C MET A 252 5.21 42.77 -35.57
N LEU A 253 4.37 43.74 -35.20
CA LEU A 253 2.92 43.68 -35.33
C LEU A 253 2.47 43.50 -36.78
N GLU A 254 3.09 44.23 -37.70
CA GLU A 254 2.83 44.11 -39.14
C GLU A 254 3.22 42.73 -39.68
N SER A 255 4.37 42.20 -39.26
CA SER A 255 4.82 40.85 -39.64
C SER A 255 3.89 39.75 -39.11
N PHE A 256 3.39 39.93 -37.88
CA PHE A 256 2.47 39.00 -37.25
C PHE A 256 1.10 39.04 -37.93
N SER A 257 0.57 40.23 -38.25
CA SER A 257 -0.66 40.38 -39.04
C SER A 257 -0.57 39.67 -40.39
N LYS A 258 0.53 39.87 -41.13
CA LYS A 258 0.69 39.31 -42.49
C LYS A 258 0.88 37.79 -42.52
N ARG A 259 1.58 37.22 -41.52
CA ARG A 259 1.97 35.80 -41.52
C ARG A 259 1.56 35.05 -40.25
N GLY A 260 1.86 35.59 -39.07
CA GLY A 260 1.61 34.92 -37.79
C GLY A 260 0.13 34.62 -37.54
N LEU A 261 -0.74 35.62 -37.70
CA LEU A 261 -2.18 35.50 -37.48
C LEU A 261 -2.85 34.63 -38.55
N LYS A 262 -2.43 34.73 -39.81
CA LYS A 262 -2.89 33.84 -40.88
C LYS A 262 -2.51 32.38 -40.63
N ASN A 263 -1.30 32.12 -40.14
CA ASN A 263 -0.86 30.77 -39.79
C ASN A 263 -1.65 30.22 -38.61
N LEU A 264 -1.89 31.03 -37.56
CA LEU A 264 -2.76 30.62 -36.44
C LEU A 264 -4.18 30.25 -36.90
N ILE A 265 -4.77 31.02 -37.81
CA ILE A 265 -6.09 30.73 -38.38
C ILE A 265 -6.05 29.45 -39.23
N LYS A 266 -4.98 29.23 -40.00
CA LYS A 266 -4.81 28.02 -40.81
C LYS A 266 -4.64 26.77 -39.95
N ASP A 267 -3.88 26.88 -38.85
CA ASP A 267 -3.51 25.76 -37.99
C ASP A 267 -4.61 25.38 -36.99
N TYR A 268 -5.40 26.35 -36.51
CA TYR A 268 -6.38 26.16 -35.42
C TYR A 268 -7.83 26.53 -35.79
N GLY A 269 -8.07 27.11 -36.97
CA GLY A 269 -9.38 27.54 -37.41
C GLY A 269 -9.76 28.95 -36.96
N PHE A 270 -10.54 29.66 -37.79
CA PHE A 270 -10.93 31.05 -37.54
C PHE A 270 -11.74 31.21 -36.25
N VAL A 271 -12.71 30.31 -36.01
CA VAL A 271 -13.64 30.40 -34.86
C VAL A 271 -12.87 30.29 -33.54
N THR A 272 -11.99 29.30 -33.41
CA THR A 272 -11.18 29.11 -32.21
C THR A 272 -10.24 30.30 -31.94
N VAL A 273 -9.60 30.84 -32.98
CA VAL A 273 -8.73 32.01 -32.84
C VAL A 273 -9.53 33.26 -32.47
N PHE A 274 -10.72 33.43 -33.07
CA PHE A 274 -11.63 34.53 -32.77
C PHE A 274 -12.11 34.47 -31.32
N ASP A 275 -12.57 33.30 -30.85
CA ASP A 275 -13.08 33.12 -29.48
C ASP A 275 -12.00 33.42 -28.45
N VAL A 276 -10.77 32.94 -28.66
CA VAL A 276 -9.64 33.24 -27.77
C VAL A 276 -9.35 34.73 -27.73
N ILE A 277 -9.32 35.41 -28.88
CA ILE A 277 -9.05 36.86 -28.95
C ILE A 277 -10.18 37.68 -28.33
N TYR A 278 -11.43 37.24 -28.49
CA TYR A 278 -12.58 37.92 -27.92
C TYR A 278 -12.70 37.70 -26.40
N SER A 279 -12.17 36.58 -25.89
CA SER A 279 -12.21 36.21 -24.47
C SER A 279 -11.25 37.02 -23.57
N ASP A 280 -10.19 37.63 -24.12
CA ASP A 280 -9.19 38.39 -23.37
C ASP A 280 -9.17 39.87 -23.81
N PRO A 281 -9.41 40.83 -22.91
CA PRO A 281 -9.43 42.26 -23.24
C PRO A 281 -8.11 42.76 -23.88
N GLN A 282 -6.96 42.22 -23.47
CA GLN A 282 -5.66 42.62 -24.02
C GLN A 282 -5.48 42.10 -25.44
N PHE A 283 -5.95 40.88 -25.71
CA PHE A 283 -5.96 40.33 -27.07
C PHE A 283 -6.90 41.10 -27.97
N LYS A 284 -8.09 41.45 -27.47
CA LYS A 284 -9.07 42.22 -28.21
C LYS A 284 -8.52 43.56 -28.65
N ALA A 285 -7.81 44.27 -27.78
CA ALA A 285 -7.24 45.58 -28.09
C ALA A 285 -6.18 45.54 -29.21
N VAL A 286 -5.37 44.49 -29.26
CA VAL A 286 -4.21 44.41 -30.16
C VAL A 286 -4.49 43.61 -31.43
N PHE A 287 -5.24 42.51 -31.34
CA PHE A 287 -5.40 41.55 -32.44
C PHE A 287 -6.76 41.63 -33.13
N LEU A 288 -7.81 42.15 -32.49
CA LEU A 288 -9.13 42.28 -33.14
C LEU A 288 -9.08 43.16 -34.41
N PRO A 289 -8.43 44.34 -34.41
CA PRO A 289 -8.32 45.16 -35.61
C PRO A 289 -7.57 44.45 -36.74
N LEU A 290 -6.59 43.61 -36.39
CA LEU A 290 -5.83 42.82 -37.35
C LEU A 290 -6.70 41.69 -37.95
N LEU A 291 -7.55 41.06 -37.15
CA LEU A 291 -8.50 40.04 -37.59
C LEU A 291 -9.54 40.60 -38.55
N GLU A 292 -10.09 41.78 -38.24
CA GLU A 292 -11.04 42.49 -39.11
C GLU A 292 -10.42 42.89 -40.45
N SER A 293 -9.12 43.21 -40.46
CA SER A 293 -8.37 43.50 -41.69
C SER A 293 -8.15 42.27 -42.59
N LEU A 294 -8.24 41.06 -42.02
CA LEU A 294 -8.07 39.79 -42.72
C LEU A 294 -9.40 39.21 -43.23
N THR A 295 -10.53 39.63 -42.66
CA THR A 295 -11.85 39.29 -43.20
C THR A 295 -12.16 40.15 -44.44
N PRO A 296 -12.51 39.56 -45.59
CA PRO A 296 -12.95 40.34 -46.73
C PRO A 296 -14.19 41.14 -46.34
N LYS A 297 -14.18 42.46 -46.55
CA LYS A 297 -15.37 43.31 -46.37
C LYS A 297 -16.51 42.73 -47.21
N LYS A 298 -17.47 42.06 -46.56
CA LYS A 298 -18.80 41.88 -47.17
C LYS A 298 -19.29 43.29 -47.49
N LYS A 299 -19.56 43.55 -48.78
CA LYS A 299 -20.26 44.75 -49.21
C LYS A 299 -21.50 44.90 -48.32
N LYS A 300 -21.72 46.12 -47.82
CA LYS A 300 -23.00 46.51 -47.22
C LYS A 300 -24.09 46.19 -48.23
N GLU A 301 -24.86 45.13 -48.00
CA GLU A 301 -26.19 45.04 -48.58
C GLU A 301 -27.07 45.97 -47.74
N VAL A 302 -27.54 46.99 -48.44
CA VAL A 302 -28.52 47.97 -48.05
C VAL A 302 -29.82 47.20 -47.80
N LEU A 303 -30.27 47.12 -46.55
CA LEU A 303 -31.68 46.93 -46.25
C LEU A 303 -32.35 48.29 -46.45
N VAL A 304 -32.82 48.53 -47.66
CA VAL A 304 -33.85 49.52 -47.99
C VAL A 304 -34.82 48.80 -48.94
N ASP A 305 -36.06 48.69 -48.44
CA ASP A 305 -37.34 48.47 -49.12
C ASP A 305 -37.48 47.31 -50.12
N GLU A 306 -38.20 46.27 -49.68
CA GLU A 306 -39.54 45.91 -50.16
C GLU A 306 -40.28 45.05 -49.12
#